data_AF-A0A0F8WCQ8-F1
#
_entry.id   AF-A0A0F8WCQ8-F1
#
_cell.length_a   1.000
_cell.length_b   1.000
_cell.length_c   1.000
_cell.angle_alpha   90.00
_cell.angle_beta   90.00
_cell.angle_gamma   90.00
#
_symmetry.space_group_name_H-M   'P 1'
#
loop_
_entity.id
_entity.type
_entity.pdbx_description
1 polymer ?
#
loop_
_entity_poly.entity_id
_entity_poly.type
_entity_poly.pdbx_seq_one_letter_code
_entity_poly.pdbx_strand_id
1 'polypeptide(L)'
;AVEAANPLWMVLRYVERNALRAKLVRRAQAWRWSSLYWWRRPAEDRPLRIEPVRRPEDWLELVNVPLTDEELTALRRSVNRGRPLGADRWVRRVASQLALEHTLRPRGRPRKGPEK
;
A
#
# COMPACT_ATOMS: atom_id res chain seq x y z
N ALA A 1 -12.02 2.66 -16.95
CA ALA A 1 -10.66 2.33 -16.47
C ALA A 1 -10.67 2.53 -14.97
N VAL A 2 -10.30 1.51 -14.17
CA VAL A 2 -10.19 1.66 -12.71
C VAL A 2 -9.29 2.86 -12.47
N GLU A 3 -9.89 3.92 -11.93
CA GLU A 3 -9.31 5.24 -11.71
C GLU A 3 -7.88 5.13 -11.20
N ALA A 4 -7.03 6.06 -11.62
CA ALA A 4 -5.66 6.23 -11.13
C ALA A 4 -5.51 5.77 -9.66
N ALA A 5 -4.98 4.55 -9.53
CA ALA A 5 -4.64 3.80 -8.32
C ALA A 5 -5.27 4.25 -7.00
N ASN A 6 -6.42 3.64 -6.64
CA ASN A 6 -6.94 3.72 -5.28
C ASN A 6 -5.83 3.29 -4.27
N PRO A 7 -5.39 4.17 -3.35
CA PRO A 7 -4.31 3.88 -2.42
C PRO A 7 -4.56 2.65 -1.54
N LEU A 8 -5.82 2.37 -1.20
CA LEU A 8 -6.20 1.19 -0.43
C LEU A 8 -5.85 -0.09 -1.18
N TRP A 9 -6.28 -0.21 -2.44
CA TRP A 9 -5.99 -1.39 -3.26
C TRP A 9 -4.50 -1.53 -3.53
N MET A 10 -3.78 -0.42 -3.71
CA MET A 10 -2.32 -0.46 -3.86
C MET A 10 -1.64 -1.06 -2.61
N VAL A 11 -2.04 -0.63 -1.41
CA VAL A 11 -1.46 -1.14 -0.14
C VAL A 11 -1.84 -2.59 0.10
N LEU A 12 -3.12 -2.96 -0.09
CA LEU A 12 -3.56 -4.35 0.10
C LEU A 12 -2.84 -5.29 -0.86
N ARG A 13 -2.67 -4.89 -2.12
CA ARG A 13 -1.91 -5.65 -3.13
C ARG A 13 -0.45 -5.79 -2.73
N TYR A 14 0.17 -4.72 -2.23
CA TYR A 14 1.55 -4.75 -1.73
C TYR A 14 1.73 -5.75 -0.58
N VAL A 15 0.81 -5.74 0.39
CA VAL A 15 0.84 -6.64 1.56
C VAL A 15 0.65 -8.09 1.12
N GLU A 16 -0.43 -8.39 0.38
CA GLU A 16 -0.78 -9.76 0.01
C GLU A 16 0.19 -10.36 -1.02
N ARG A 17 0.86 -9.54 -1.82
CA ARG A 17 1.92 -9.97 -2.76
C ARG A 17 3.29 -10.16 -2.09
N ASN A 18 3.50 -9.66 -0.86
CA ASN A 18 4.85 -9.54 -0.30
C ASN A 18 5.66 -10.86 -0.30
N ALA A 19 5.03 -11.98 0.07
CA ALA A 19 5.67 -13.28 0.07
C ALA A 19 6.08 -13.76 -1.33
N LEU A 20 5.24 -13.49 -2.35
CA LEU A 20 5.56 -13.77 -3.74
C LEU A 20 6.74 -12.92 -4.22
N ARG A 21 6.76 -11.63 -3.90
CA ARG A 21 7.88 -10.74 -4.23
C ARG A 21 9.18 -11.17 -3.56
N ALA A 22 9.10 -11.64 -2.31
CA ALA A 22 10.23 -12.18 -1.56
C ALA A 22 10.66 -13.59 -2.04
N LYS A 23 10.04 -14.13 -3.10
CA LYS A 23 10.29 -15.47 -3.66
C LYS A 23 10.08 -16.62 -2.68
N LEU A 24 9.28 -16.42 -1.64
CA LEU A 24 8.92 -17.46 -0.67
C LEU A 24 7.86 -18.42 -1.23
N VAL A 25 7.08 -17.97 -2.20
CA VAL A 25 6.04 -18.74 -2.89
C VAL A 25 6.03 -18.42 -4.39
N ARG A 26 5.53 -19.34 -5.21
CA ARG A 26 5.37 -19.14 -6.67
C ARG A 26 4.12 -18.35 -7.05
N ARG A 27 3.11 -18.33 -6.18
CA ARG A 27 1.83 -17.63 -6.36
C ARG A 27 1.41 -17.01 -5.04
N ALA A 28 0.85 -15.81 -5.06
CA ALA A 28 0.59 -15.04 -3.83
C ALA A 28 -0.37 -15.76 -2.86
N GLN A 29 -1.39 -16.43 -3.39
CA GLN A 29 -2.37 -17.18 -2.61
C GLN A 29 -1.83 -18.43 -1.92
N ALA A 30 -0.60 -18.85 -2.20
CA ALA A 30 0.01 -20.01 -1.53
C ALA A 30 0.57 -19.66 -0.14
N TRP A 31 0.64 -18.37 0.22
CA TRP A 31 1.17 -17.93 1.51
C TRP A 31 0.12 -18.04 2.62
N ARG A 32 0.22 -19.09 3.45
CA ARG A 32 -0.73 -19.42 4.54
C ARG A 32 -0.90 -18.30 5.58
N TRP A 33 0.08 -17.43 5.70
CA TRP A 33 0.07 -16.30 6.64
C TRP A 33 -0.40 -14.98 6.00
N SER A 34 -1.00 -15.03 4.80
CA SER A 34 -1.67 -13.89 4.16
C SER A 34 -3.18 -14.04 4.28
N SER A 35 -3.88 -12.92 4.41
CA SER A 35 -5.33 -12.85 4.31
C SER A 35 -5.85 -13.45 2.99
N LEU A 36 -5.12 -13.25 1.87
CA LEU A 36 -5.43 -13.82 0.56
C LEU A 36 -5.62 -15.36 0.58
N TYR A 37 -4.82 -16.07 1.39
CA TYR A 37 -4.95 -17.53 1.52
C TYR A 37 -6.29 -17.92 2.15
N TRP A 38 -6.72 -17.18 3.18
CA TRP A 38 -7.95 -17.46 3.93
C TRP A 38 -9.20 -17.00 3.20
N TRP A 39 -9.13 -15.94 2.37
CA TRP A 39 -10.29 -15.48 1.58
C TRP A 39 -10.80 -16.51 0.58
N ARG A 40 -9.96 -17.47 0.21
CA ARG A 40 -10.31 -18.58 -0.66
C ARG A 40 -10.87 -19.81 0.06
N ARG A 41 -10.99 -19.73 1.39
CA ARG A 41 -11.56 -20.77 2.25
C ARG A 41 -12.97 -20.36 2.69
N PRO A 42 -13.78 -21.32 3.16
CA PRO A 42 -15.06 -21.03 3.82
C PRO A 42 -14.91 -19.98 4.92
N ALA A 43 -15.95 -19.18 5.15
CA ALA A 43 -15.89 -18.04 6.07
C ALA A 43 -15.65 -18.47 7.53
N GLU A 44 -16.10 -19.67 7.87
CA GLU A 44 -16.02 -20.31 9.17
C GLU A 44 -14.56 -20.53 9.61
N ASP A 45 -13.68 -20.79 8.64
CA ASP A 45 -12.26 -21.06 8.86
C ASP A 45 -11.40 -19.79 8.91
N ARG A 46 -11.97 -18.61 8.63
CA ARG A 46 -11.19 -17.39 8.47
C ARG A 46 -10.86 -16.76 9.83
N PRO A 47 -9.58 -16.45 10.10
CA PRO A 47 -9.22 -15.72 11.32
C PRO A 47 -9.74 -14.26 11.30
N LEU A 48 -9.98 -13.71 10.10
CA LEU A 48 -10.54 -12.38 9.91
C LEU A 48 -11.96 -12.49 9.35
N ARG A 49 -12.93 -11.98 10.11
CA ARG A 49 -14.36 -11.96 9.74
C ARG A 49 -14.83 -10.65 9.12
N ILE A 50 -14.01 -9.60 9.20
CA ILE A 50 -14.35 -8.26 8.70
C ILE A 50 -13.70 -8.07 7.33
N GLU A 51 -14.53 -7.74 6.34
CA GLU A 51 -14.07 -7.17 5.08
C GLU A 51 -14.42 -5.66 5.10
N PRO A 52 -13.43 -4.77 5.28
CA PRO A 52 -13.71 -3.34 5.40
C PRO A 52 -14.21 -2.73 4.08
N VAL A 53 -13.95 -3.38 2.95
CA VAL A 53 -14.38 -2.98 1.61
C VAL A 53 -14.59 -4.21 0.74
N ARG A 54 -15.60 -4.17 -0.14
CA ARG A 54 -15.84 -5.22 -1.15
C ARG A 54 -14.65 -5.26 -2.11
N ARG A 55 -14.00 -6.42 -2.24
CA ARG A 55 -12.86 -6.61 -3.16
C ARG A 55 -13.31 -6.61 -4.63
N PRO A 56 -12.44 -6.16 -5.54
CA PRO A 56 -12.62 -6.41 -6.97
C PRO A 56 -12.75 -7.91 -7.25
N GLU A 57 -13.52 -8.27 -8.28
CA GLU A 57 -13.75 -9.66 -8.68
C GLU A 57 -12.45 -10.32 -9.19
N ASP A 58 -11.58 -9.54 -9.84
CA ASP A 58 -10.28 -9.92 -10.39
C ASP A 58 -9.11 -9.74 -9.41
N TRP A 59 -9.39 -9.62 -8.11
CA TRP A 59 -8.38 -9.30 -7.10
C TRP A 59 -7.21 -10.30 -7.07
N LEU A 60 -7.50 -11.60 -7.25
CA LEU A 60 -6.48 -12.64 -7.23
C LEU A 60 -5.47 -12.45 -8.36
N GLU A 61 -5.95 -12.13 -9.56
CA GLU A 61 -5.18 -11.84 -10.75
C GLU A 61 -4.33 -10.60 -10.51
N LEU A 62 -4.94 -9.51 -10.02
CA LEU A 62 -4.26 -8.25 -9.71
C LEU A 62 -3.13 -8.43 -8.70
N VAL A 63 -3.31 -9.22 -7.63
CA VAL A 63 -2.26 -9.49 -6.64
C VAL A 63 -1.09 -10.27 -7.25
N ASN A 64 -1.36 -11.15 -8.23
CA ASN A 64 -0.33 -11.90 -8.93
C ASN A 64 0.39 -11.09 -10.04
N VAL A 65 -0.06 -9.88 -10.38
CA VAL A 65 0.66 -8.93 -11.25
C VAL A 65 1.71 -8.11 -10.48
N PRO A 66 2.97 -7.98 -10.97
CA PRO A 66 4.00 -7.12 -10.38
C PRO A 66 3.55 -5.66 -10.23
N LEU A 67 3.80 -5.05 -9.06
CA LEU A 67 3.70 -3.61 -8.90
C LEU A 67 4.76 -2.93 -9.77
N THR A 68 4.41 -1.79 -10.34
CA THR A 68 5.36 -0.91 -11.05
C THR A 68 6.38 -0.34 -10.07
N ASP A 69 7.53 0.11 -10.59
CA ASP A 69 8.58 0.71 -9.77
C ASP A 69 8.11 2.02 -9.13
N GLU A 70 7.24 2.77 -9.80
CA GLU A 70 6.60 3.98 -9.30
C GLU A 70 5.68 3.69 -8.11
N GLU A 71 4.79 2.69 -8.24
CA GLU A 71 3.92 2.23 -7.15
C GLU A 71 4.76 1.78 -5.95
N LEU A 72 5.79 0.97 -6.19
CA LEU A 72 6.65 0.45 -5.14
C LEU A 72 7.43 1.57 -4.44
N THR A 73 7.91 2.56 -5.19
CA THR A 73 8.59 3.74 -4.65
C THR A 73 7.63 4.59 -3.80
N ALA A 74 6.40 4.79 -4.25
CA ALA A 74 5.38 5.52 -3.49
C ALA A 74 5.03 4.81 -2.18
N LEU A 75 4.81 3.49 -2.21
CA LEU A 75 4.55 2.66 -1.04
C LEU A 75 5.69 2.69 -0.03
N ARG A 76 6.93 2.47 -0.48
CA ARG A 76 8.12 2.52 0.37
C ARG A 76 8.31 3.90 0.99
N ARG A 77 8.05 4.98 0.23
CA ARG A 77 8.09 6.33 0.78
C ARG A 77 7.06 6.52 1.88
N SER A 78 5.84 6.02 1.70
CA SER A 78 4.79 6.09 2.71
C SER A 78 5.18 5.35 3.98
N VAL A 79 5.57 4.07 3.86
CA VAL A 79 6.02 3.22 4.99
C VAL A 79 7.20 3.83 5.73
N ASN A 80 8.24 4.30 5.01
CA ASN A 80 9.48 4.76 5.65
C ASN A 80 9.42 6.19 6.19
N ARG A 81 8.50 7.03 5.67
CA ARG A 81 8.40 8.45 6.06
C ARG A 81 7.18 8.75 6.92
N GLY A 82 6.21 7.83 7.02
CA GLY A 82 4.88 8.12 7.54
C GLY A 82 4.08 9.07 6.63
N ARG A 83 4.49 9.23 5.37
CA ARG A 83 3.83 10.12 4.40
C ARG A 83 2.51 9.49 3.96
N PRO A 84 1.36 10.21 3.95
CA PRO A 84 0.12 9.69 3.40
C PRO A 84 0.29 9.20 1.94
N LEU A 85 -0.33 8.08 1.60
CA LEU A 85 -0.30 7.51 0.25
C LEU A 85 -1.52 7.96 -0.56
N GLY A 86 -1.29 8.55 -1.73
CA GLY A 86 -2.35 8.95 -2.65
C GLY A 86 -1.97 10.13 -3.53
N ALA A 87 -2.96 10.73 -4.18
CA ALA A 87 -2.77 11.89 -5.04
C ALA A 87 -2.18 13.08 -4.26
N ASP A 88 -1.25 13.83 -4.87
CA ASP A 88 -0.49 14.88 -4.18
C ASP A 88 -1.36 15.94 -3.50
N ARG A 89 -2.47 16.35 -4.12
CA ARG A 89 -3.44 17.28 -3.52
C ARG A 89 -4.04 16.72 -2.23
N TRP A 90 -4.44 15.45 -2.24
CA TRP A 90 -5.00 14.78 -1.07
C TRP A 90 -3.94 14.59 0.02
N VAL A 91 -2.74 14.18 -0.36
CA VAL A 91 -1.60 14.00 0.57
C VAL A 91 -1.27 15.30 1.29
N ARG A 92 -1.19 16.45 0.60
CA ARG A 92 -0.92 17.75 1.24
C ARG A 92 -2.03 18.14 2.22
N ARG A 93 -3.29 17.96 1.81
CA ARG A 93 -4.46 18.24 2.66
C ARG A 93 -4.44 17.39 3.94
N VAL A 94 -4.30 16.07 3.80
CA VAL A 94 -4.29 15.15 4.95
C VAL A 94 -3.07 15.37 5.82
N ALA A 95 -1.91 15.63 5.23
CA ALA A 95 -0.72 15.96 6.00
C ALA A 95 -0.94 17.21 6.86
N SER A 96 -1.61 18.24 6.34
CA SER A 96 -1.94 19.43 7.13
C SER A 96 -2.96 19.15 8.24
N GLN A 97 -4.02 18.41 7.94
CA GLN A 97 -5.05 18.05 8.91
C GLN A 97 -4.51 17.22 10.08
N LEU A 98 -3.49 16.40 9.83
CA LEU A 98 -2.90 15.48 10.81
C LEU A 98 -1.55 15.96 11.38
N ALA A 99 -1.13 17.19 11.09
CA ALA A 99 0.19 17.73 11.49
C ALA A 99 1.40 16.88 11.02
N LEU A 100 1.29 16.25 9.84
CA LEU A 100 2.28 15.38 9.21
C LEU A 100 3.08 16.08 8.10
N GLU A 101 3.08 17.41 8.01
CA GLU A 101 3.78 18.13 6.93
C GLU A 101 5.29 17.86 6.93
N HIS A 102 5.86 17.53 8.09
CA HIS A 102 7.26 17.13 8.24
C HIS A 102 7.61 15.87 7.42
N THR A 103 6.64 14.99 7.13
CA THR A 103 6.82 13.78 6.32
C THR A 103 7.03 14.10 4.83
N LEU A 104 6.59 15.29 4.39
CA LEU A 104 6.68 15.76 3.00
C LEU A 104 8.00 16.48 2.70
N ARG A 105 8.66 17.01 3.73
CA ARG A 105 9.92 17.76 3.60
C ARG A 105 11.10 16.80 3.38
N PRO A 106 12.24 17.27 2.84
CA PRO A 106 13.48 16.50 2.83
C PRO A 106 13.89 16.06 4.24
N ARG A 107 14.57 14.92 4.36
CA ARG A 107 15.13 14.47 5.65
C ARG A 107 16.29 15.37 6.06
N GLY A 108 16.41 15.62 7.35
CA GLY A 108 17.52 16.36 7.94
C GLY A 108 17.23 17.83 8.17
N ARG A 109 18.28 18.56 8.54
CA ARG A 109 18.20 20.00 8.83
C ARG A 109 17.74 20.76 7.58
N PRO A 110 16.81 21.72 7.71
CA PRO A 110 16.49 22.65 6.62
C PRO A 110 17.76 23.29 6.06
N ARG A 111 17.84 23.45 4.74
CA ARG A 111 18.96 24.15 4.10
C ARG A 111 19.02 25.57 4.66
N LYS A 112 20.24 26.07 4.93
CA LYS A 112 20.43 27.50 5.21
C LYS A 112 19.90 28.26 4.00
N GLY A 113 18.99 29.21 4.23
CA GLY A 113 18.61 30.17 3.21
C GLY A 113 19.84 31.01 2.82
N PRO A 114 19.80 31.70 1.66
CA PRO A 114 20.83 32.67 1.34
C PRO A 114 20.95 33.69 2.48
N GLU A 115 22.18 34.04 2.86
CA GLU A 115 22.44 35.14 3.78
C GLU A 115 21.78 36.41 3.21
N LYS A 116 21.12 37.17 4.08
CA LYS A 116 20.51 38.45 3.74
C LYS A 116 21.58 39.52 3.58
#